data_AF-A0A4Q5TFX1-F1
#
_entry.id   AF-A0A4Q5TFX1-F1
#
_cell.length_a   1.000
_cell.length_b   1.000
_cell.length_c   1.000
_cell.angle_alpha   90.00
_cell.angle_beta   90.00
_cell.angle_gamma   90.00
#
_symmetry.space_group_name_H-M   'P 1'
#
loop_
_entity.id
_entity.type
_entity.pdbx_description
1 polymer ?
#
loop_
_entity_poly.entity_id
_entity_poly.type
_entity_poly.pdbx_seq_one_letter_code
_entity_poly.pdbx_strand_id
1 'polypeptide(L)'
;TLCVQDFSQLRKDYGKEQADVIMNITGNINSGQATGDTAKQLSERFGKIMQDRASYSINSSDTSISRSKQLEAAIPPSKIASLSSGEFVGMVADNPGQKIELKAFHCQILNNHAALKKEQEAYKEIPAFRKLDNAIIQRNYLQIRQDVQDLVQSQMALMLNDPGLKHLVIKKFEY
;
A
#
# COMPACT_ATOMS: atom_id res chain seq x y z
N THR A 1 -3.49 -7.22 -7.42
CA THR A 1 -4.03 -6.35 -6.35
C THR A 1 -3.01 -5.28 -6.05
N LEU A 2 -3.40 -4.00 -6.14
CA LEU A 2 -2.54 -2.86 -5.82
C LEU A 2 -2.95 -2.32 -4.44
N CYS A 3 -2.00 -2.18 -3.53
CA CYS A 3 -2.23 -1.59 -2.22
C CYS A 3 -1.45 -0.27 -2.14
N VAL A 4 -2.16 0.84 -2.02
CA VAL A 4 -1.58 2.18 -1.91
C VAL A 4 -2.14 2.81 -0.65
N GLN A 5 -1.28 3.39 0.19
CA GLN A 5 -1.71 4.02 1.44
C GLN A 5 -2.37 5.37 1.17
N ASP A 6 -1.81 6.16 0.26
CA ASP A 6 -2.39 7.42 -0.14
C ASP A 6 -2.10 7.72 -1.62
N PHE A 7 -3.06 8.35 -2.28
CA PHE A 7 -2.94 8.68 -3.69
C PHE A 7 -1.80 9.67 -3.98
N SER A 8 -1.44 10.52 -3.01
CA SER A 8 -0.29 11.41 -3.12
C SER A 8 1.02 10.65 -3.34
N GLN A 9 1.18 9.45 -2.78
CA GLN A 9 2.35 8.59 -3.00
C GLN A 9 2.43 8.14 -4.46
N LEU A 10 1.30 7.70 -5.01
CA LEU A 10 1.22 7.28 -6.40
C LEU A 10 1.54 8.44 -7.37
N ARG A 11 1.02 9.64 -7.08
CA ARG A 11 1.33 10.85 -7.87
C ARG A 11 2.79 11.25 -7.77
N LYS A 12 3.42 11.09 -6.60
CA LYS A 12 4.84 11.40 -6.40
C LYS A 12 5.74 10.49 -7.22
N ASP A 13 5.42 9.20 -7.27
CA ASP A 13 6.28 8.20 -7.89
C ASP A 13 6.07 8.09 -9.41
N TYR A 14 4.84 8.24 -9.89
CA TYR A 14 4.47 8.04 -11.31
C TYR A 14 4.10 9.33 -12.04
N GLY A 15 3.95 10.44 -11.34
CA GLY A 15 3.37 11.66 -11.88
C GLY A 15 1.83 11.60 -11.93
N LYS A 16 1.21 12.77 -12.07
CA LYS A 16 -0.25 12.93 -11.97
C LYS A 16 -1.01 12.10 -13.01
N GLU A 17 -0.60 12.18 -14.28
CA GLU A 17 -1.30 11.51 -15.38
C GLU A 17 -1.24 9.98 -15.25
N GLN A 18 -0.08 9.41 -14.95
CA GLN A 18 0.04 7.95 -14.80
C GLN A 18 -0.68 7.44 -13.55
N ALA A 19 -0.65 8.19 -12.45
CA ALA A 19 -1.38 7.84 -11.24
C ALA A 19 -2.91 7.80 -11.48
N ASP A 20 -3.45 8.79 -12.22
CA ASP A 20 -4.87 8.82 -12.60
C ASP A 20 -5.21 7.61 -13.50
N VAL A 21 -4.33 7.22 -14.43
CA VAL A 21 -4.51 6.02 -15.29
C VAL A 21 -4.54 4.74 -14.46
N ILE A 22 -3.59 4.54 -13.54
CA ILE A 22 -3.52 3.33 -12.69
C ILE A 22 -4.80 3.18 -11.88
N MET A 23 -5.27 4.27 -11.28
CA MET A 23 -6.54 4.31 -10.55
C MET A 23 -7.69 3.91 -11.49
N ASN A 24 -7.82 4.52 -12.66
CA ASN A 24 -8.94 4.30 -13.57
C ASN A 24 -9.01 2.88 -14.14
N ILE A 25 -7.87 2.19 -14.30
CA ILE A 25 -7.83 0.81 -14.78
C ILE A 25 -8.40 -0.18 -13.74
N THR A 26 -8.31 0.14 -12.46
CA THR A 26 -8.68 -0.82 -11.40
C THR A 26 -10.21 -0.99 -11.32
N GLY A 27 -10.74 -2.17 -11.67
CA GLY A 27 -12.19 -2.43 -11.61
C GLY A 27 -12.73 -2.58 -10.19
N ASN A 28 -11.92 -3.13 -9.27
CA ASN A 28 -12.26 -3.30 -7.86
C ASN A 28 -11.50 -2.28 -7.03
N ILE A 29 -12.20 -1.62 -6.12
CA ILE A 29 -11.63 -0.58 -5.26
C ILE A 29 -12.08 -0.84 -3.84
N ASN A 30 -11.13 -0.90 -2.93
CA ASN A 30 -11.38 -0.97 -1.50
C ASN A 30 -10.59 0.16 -0.84
N SER A 31 -11.26 0.98 -0.05
CA SER A 31 -10.66 2.12 0.64
C SER A 31 -11.12 2.17 2.09
N GLY A 32 -10.17 2.29 3.00
CA GLY A 32 -10.46 2.64 4.38
C GLY A 32 -10.61 4.16 4.54
N GLN A 33 -10.27 4.67 5.71
CA GLN A 33 -10.21 6.11 5.93
C GLN A 33 -9.21 6.78 4.99
N ALA A 34 -9.68 7.74 4.20
CA ALA A 34 -8.87 8.55 3.30
C ALA A 34 -9.30 10.01 3.38
N THR A 35 -8.35 10.95 3.28
CA THR A 35 -8.60 12.38 3.43
C THR A 35 -8.22 13.18 2.19
N GLY A 36 -8.71 14.42 2.08
CA GLY A 36 -8.29 15.36 1.03
C GLY A 36 -8.73 14.93 -0.36
N ASP A 37 -7.78 14.97 -1.31
CA ASP A 37 -8.05 14.69 -2.73
C ASP A 37 -8.41 13.22 -2.98
N THR A 38 -7.82 12.29 -2.22
CA THR A 38 -8.12 10.86 -2.31
C THR A 38 -9.59 10.57 -2.03
N ALA A 39 -10.16 11.20 -0.99
CA ALA A 39 -11.58 11.05 -0.65
C ALA A 39 -12.50 11.63 -1.73
N LYS A 40 -12.13 12.76 -2.33
CA LYS A 40 -12.92 13.38 -3.42
C LYS A 40 -12.96 12.48 -4.65
N GLN A 41 -11.80 11.98 -5.09
CA GLN A 41 -11.73 11.09 -6.25
C GLN A 41 -12.50 9.80 -6.03
N LEU A 42 -12.40 9.20 -4.83
CA LEU A 42 -13.19 8.01 -4.49
C LEU A 42 -14.69 8.31 -4.51
N SER A 43 -15.12 9.43 -3.92
CA SER A 43 -16.53 9.88 -3.94
C SER A 43 -17.08 10.08 -5.35
N GLU A 44 -16.31 10.75 -6.22
CA GLU A 44 -16.66 10.94 -7.63
C GLU A 44 -16.79 9.60 -8.36
N ARG A 45 -15.94 8.64 -8.02
CA ARG A 45 -15.93 7.30 -8.61
C ARG A 45 -17.08 6.42 -8.15
N PHE A 46 -17.52 6.58 -6.90
CA PHE A 46 -18.76 5.94 -6.41
C PHE A 46 -20.01 6.54 -7.08
N GLY A 47 -19.89 7.76 -7.61
CA GLY A 47 -20.95 8.42 -8.36
C GLY A 47 -22.01 9.05 -7.46
N LYS A 48 -23.14 9.40 -8.07
CA LYS A 48 -24.28 10.03 -7.41
C LYS A 48 -25.50 9.13 -7.46
N ILE A 49 -26.30 9.16 -6.41
CA ILE A 49 -27.56 8.43 -6.29
C ILE A 49 -28.71 9.42 -6.14
N MET A 50 -29.88 9.03 -6.65
CA MET A 50 -31.12 9.78 -6.42
C MET A 50 -31.57 9.53 -4.99
N GLN A 51 -31.53 10.57 -4.17
CA GLN A 51 -31.91 10.51 -2.76
C GLN A 51 -33.19 11.32 -2.53
N ASP A 52 -34.10 10.74 -1.74
CA ASP A 52 -35.33 11.40 -1.32
C ASP A 52 -35.00 12.43 -0.22
N ARG A 53 -35.41 13.68 -0.45
CA ARG A 53 -35.28 14.78 0.49
C ARG A 53 -36.66 15.21 0.97
N ALA A 54 -36.90 15.04 2.26
CA ALA A 54 -38.10 15.54 2.93
C ALA A 54 -37.76 16.83 3.71
N SER A 55 -38.42 17.93 3.37
CA SER A 55 -38.38 19.17 4.14
C SER A 55 -39.66 19.28 4.95
N TYR A 56 -39.51 19.42 6.27
CA TYR A 56 -40.60 19.61 7.21
C TYR A 56 -40.65 21.08 7.60
N SER A 57 -41.76 21.75 7.27
CA SER A 57 -42.04 23.10 7.73
C SER A 57 -43.11 23.01 8.82
N ILE A 58 -42.71 23.25 10.06
CA ILE A 58 -43.59 23.16 11.23
C ILE A 58 -44.00 24.58 11.61
N ASN A 59 -45.28 24.91 11.44
CA ASN A 59 -45.90 26.13 11.97
C ASN A 59 -46.80 25.77 13.16
N SER A 60 -47.15 26.77 13.98
CA SER A 60 -48.00 26.58 15.15
C SER A 60 -49.41 26.03 14.84
N SER A 61 -49.86 26.17 13.60
CA SER A 61 -51.18 25.71 13.15
C SER A 61 -51.15 24.48 12.23
N ASP A 62 -50.06 24.26 11.49
CA ASP A 62 -49.96 23.20 10.48
C ASP A 62 -48.52 22.72 10.28
N THR A 63 -48.36 21.44 9.93
CA THR A 63 -47.07 20.87 9.49
C THR A 63 -47.13 20.54 8.01
N SER A 64 -46.30 21.21 7.21
CA SER A 64 -46.17 20.96 5.78
C SER A 64 -44.96 20.07 5.49
N ILE A 65 -45.17 19.01 4.71
CA ILE A 65 -44.09 18.10 4.28
C ILE A 65 -43.90 18.26 2.78
N SER A 66 -42.73 18.76 2.37
CA SER A 66 -42.32 18.78 0.97
C SER A 66 -41.36 17.65 0.70
N ARG A 67 -41.67 16.78 -0.27
CA ARG A 67 -40.80 15.68 -0.71
C ARG A 67 -40.28 15.99 -2.10
N SER A 68 -38.96 15.95 -2.27
CA SER A 68 -38.30 16.11 -3.57
C SER A 68 -37.20 15.06 -3.72
N LYS A 69 -36.77 14.79 -4.96
CA LYS A 69 -35.64 13.91 -5.24
C LYS A 69 -34.45 14.75 -5.72
N GLN A 70 -33.27 14.49 -5.18
CA GLN A 70 -32.04 15.18 -5.57
C GLN A 70 -30.91 14.17 -5.84
N LEU A 71 -30.06 14.49 -6.82
CA LEU A 71 -28.85 13.73 -7.10
C LEU A 71 -27.77 14.13 -6.09
N GLU A 72 -27.50 13.26 -5.12
CA GLU A 72 -26.48 13.44 -4.10
C GLU A 72 -25.34 12.42 -4.27
N ALA A 73 -24.16 12.70 -3.73
CA ALA A 73 -23.03 11.77 -3.79
C ALA A 73 -23.37 10.48 -3.03
N ALA A 74 -23.13 9.32 -3.65
CA ALA A 74 -23.40 8.02 -3.06
C ALA A 74 -22.68 7.84 -1.70
N ILE A 75 -21.41 8.26 -1.67
CA ILE A 75 -20.60 8.31 -0.46
C ILE A 75 -19.90 9.67 -0.44
N PRO A 76 -20.30 10.61 0.45
CA PRO A 76 -19.65 11.91 0.56
C PRO A 76 -18.18 11.80 0.96
N PRO A 77 -17.29 12.70 0.50
CA PRO A 77 -15.88 12.69 0.90
C PRO A 77 -15.69 12.80 2.43
N SER A 78 -16.57 13.53 3.11
CA SER A 78 -16.57 13.65 4.57
C SER A 78 -16.84 12.31 5.26
N LYS A 79 -17.68 11.45 4.67
CA LYS A 79 -17.95 10.11 5.21
C LYS A 79 -16.73 9.20 5.06
N ILE A 80 -16.03 9.28 3.92
CA ILE A 80 -14.78 8.54 3.67
C ILE A 80 -13.68 8.99 4.64
N ALA A 81 -13.57 10.30 4.87
CA ALA A 81 -12.60 10.88 5.79
C ALA A 81 -12.87 10.56 7.27
N SER A 82 -14.11 10.20 7.62
CA SER A 82 -14.53 9.89 9.00
C SER A 82 -14.76 8.39 9.23
N LEU A 83 -14.29 7.51 8.32
CA LEU A 83 -14.34 6.07 8.54
C LEU A 83 -13.52 5.69 9.76
N SER A 84 -14.11 4.85 10.60
CA SER A 84 -13.45 4.30 11.79
C SER A 84 -12.42 3.25 11.39
N SER A 85 -11.49 2.94 12.29
CA SER A 85 -10.56 1.83 12.08
C SER A 85 -11.34 0.52 11.90
N GLY A 86 -11.09 -0.17 10.79
CA GLY A 86 -11.81 -1.37 10.41
C GLY A 86 -13.07 -1.13 9.57
N GLU A 87 -13.47 0.11 9.29
CA GLU A 87 -14.51 0.42 8.30
C GLU A 87 -13.89 0.62 6.90
N PHE A 88 -14.57 0.10 5.90
CA PHE A 88 -14.15 0.15 4.50
C PHE A 88 -15.32 0.50 3.60
N VAL A 89 -15.03 1.30 2.59
CA VAL A 89 -15.91 1.57 1.47
C VAL A 89 -15.26 1.09 0.18
N GLY A 90 -16.05 0.62 -0.76
CA GLY A 90 -15.49 0.10 -1.99
C GLY A 90 -16.52 -0.14 -3.07
N MET A 91 -16.02 -0.50 -4.25
CA MET A 91 -16.82 -0.91 -5.38
C MET A 91 -16.22 -2.17 -6.00
N VAL A 92 -17.09 -3.12 -6.34
CA VAL A 92 -16.71 -4.38 -6.99
C VAL A 92 -17.23 -4.38 -8.43
N ALA A 93 -16.34 -4.65 -9.39
CA ALA A 93 -16.69 -4.91 -10.77
C ALA A 93 -17.28 -6.33 -10.92
N ASP A 94 -18.25 -6.46 -11.80
CA ASP A 94 -18.92 -7.72 -12.13
C ASP A 94 -18.34 -8.37 -13.38
N ASN A 95 -18.65 -9.65 -13.54
CA ASN A 95 -18.35 -10.39 -14.76
C ASN A 95 -19.61 -10.49 -15.64
N PRO A 96 -19.49 -10.62 -16.98
CA PRO A 96 -20.65 -10.71 -17.87
C PRO A 96 -21.68 -11.80 -17.50
N GLY A 97 -21.23 -12.92 -16.91
CA GLY A 97 -22.09 -14.01 -16.45
C GLY A 97 -22.62 -13.89 -15.01
N GLN A 98 -22.13 -12.93 -14.22
CA GLN A 98 -22.50 -12.73 -12.82
C GLN A 98 -22.60 -11.23 -12.52
N LYS A 99 -23.72 -10.62 -12.95
CA LYS A 99 -23.98 -9.20 -12.71
C LYS A 99 -24.32 -8.94 -11.25
N ILE A 100 -23.76 -7.87 -10.71
CA ILE A 100 -24.01 -7.42 -9.34
C ILE A 100 -24.80 -6.11 -9.42
N GLU A 101 -25.99 -6.07 -8.82
CA GLU A 101 -26.83 -4.86 -8.79
C GLU A 101 -26.23 -3.77 -7.89
N LEU A 102 -25.80 -4.15 -6.68
CA LEU A 102 -25.19 -3.24 -5.70
C LEU A 102 -23.68 -3.42 -5.68
N LYS A 103 -22.99 -2.69 -6.55
CA LYS A 103 -21.52 -2.78 -6.68
C LYS A 103 -20.78 -2.06 -5.56
N ALA A 104 -21.36 -0.99 -5.03
CA ALA A 104 -20.78 -0.22 -3.94
C ALA A 104 -21.13 -0.83 -2.58
N PHE A 105 -20.18 -0.87 -1.67
CA PHE A 105 -20.37 -1.38 -0.32
C PHE A 105 -19.73 -0.45 0.72
N HIS A 106 -20.28 -0.51 1.93
CA HIS A 106 -19.70 0.07 3.14
C HIS A 106 -19.81 -1.00 4.23
N CYS A 107 -18.67 -1.52 4.67
CA CYS A 107 -18.60 -2.64 5.59
C CYS A 107 -17.62 -2.36 6.74
N GLN A 108 -17.78 -3.11 7.82
CA GLN A 108 -16.87 -3.10 8.95
C GLN A 108 -16.27 -4.49 9.13
N ILE A 109 -14.98 -4.55 9.42
CA ILE A 109 -14.29 -5.79 9.77
C ILE A 109 -14.78 -6.24 11.14
N LEU A 110 -15.40 -7.41 11.19
CA LEU A 110 -15.78 -8.09 12.42
C LEU A 110 -14.59 -8.89 12.95
N ASN A 111 -13.74 -8.24 13.75
CA ASN A 111 -12.64 -8.93 14.43
C ASN A 111 -13.11 -9.48 15.78
N ASN A 112 -12.91 -10.78 16.00
CA ASN A 112 -13.08 -11.36 17.33
C ASN A 112 -11.87 -11.00 18.20
N HIS A 113 -11.95 -9.86 18.88
CA HIS A 113 -10.89 -9.35 19.75
C HIS A 113 -10.48 -10.34 20.85
N ALA A 114 -11.40 -11.18 21.33
CA ALA A 114 -11.08 -12.18 22.36
C ALA A 114 -10.20 -13.31 21.80
N ALA A 115 -10.49 -13.79 20.59
CA ALA A 115 -9.69 -14.81 19.92
C ALA A 115 -8.30 -14.26 19.55
N LEU A 116 -8.23 -13.04 19.00
CA LEU A 116 -6.96 -12.38 18.64
C LEU A 116 -6.08 -12.13 19.85
N LYS A 117 -6.65 -11.72 20.98
CA LYS A 117 -5.90 -11.52 22.23
C LYS A 117 -5.31 -12.84 22.74
N LYS A 118 -6.09 -13.92 22.71
CA LYS A 118 -5.62 -15.25 23.10
C LYS A 118 -4.50 -15.76 22.18
N GLU A 119 -4.59 -15.46 20.88
CA GLU A 119 -3.53 -15.76 19.92
C GLU A 119 -2.27 -14.93 20.19
N GLN A 120 -2.42 -13.63 20.46
CA GLN A 120 -1.32 -12.73 20.80
C GLN A 120 -0.61 -13.13 22.09
N GLU A 121 -1.36 -13.54 23.13
CA GLU A 121 -0.81 -14.08 24.37
C GLU A 121 -0.06 -15.40 24.14
N ALA A 122 -0.45 -16.17 23.11
CA ALA A 122 0.22 -17.40 22.71
C ALA A 122 1.41 -17.17 21.75
N TYR A 123 1.65 -15.93 21.29
CA TYR A 123 2.81 -15.63 20.47
C TYR A 123 4.10 -15.84 21.27
N LYS A 124 4.90 -16.76 20.77
CA LYS A 124 6.28 -16.93 21.24
C LYS A 124 7.12 -15.84 20.61
N GLU A 125 7.97 -15.21 21.41
CA GLU A 125 8.99 -14.32 20.88
C GLU A 125 9.76 -15.03 19.76
N ILE A 126 9.99 -14.31 18.66
CA ILE A 126 10.83 -14.81 17.58
C ILE A 126 12.18 -15.16 18.23
N PRO A 127 12.59 -16.44 18.24
CA PRO A 127 13.83 -16.81 18.89
C PRO A 127 14.95 -16.05 18.20
N ALA A 128 15.76 -15.33 18.99
CA ALA A 128 16.89 -14.60 18.46
C ALA A 128 17.91 -15.59 17.90
N PHE A 129 17.80 -15.90 16.60
CA PHE A 129 18.63 -16.89 15.91
C PHE A 129 20.14 -16.53 15.93
N ARG A 130 20.48 -15.27 16.26
CA ARG A 130 21.85 -14.82 16.53
C ARG A 130 21.83 -13.51 17.31
N LYS A 131 22.47 -13.45 18.48
CA LYS A 131 22.94 -12.19 19.04
C LYS A 131 24.09 -11.71 18.15
N LEU A 132 23.82 -10.75 17.28
CA LEU A 132 24.85 -10.07 16.48
C LEU A 132 25.72 -9.26 17.44
N ASP A 133 26.85 -9.84 17.84
CA ASP A 133 27.88 -9.13 18.59
C ASP A 133 28.75 -8.33 17.60
N ASN A 134 29.14 -7.12 17.97
CA ASN A 134 30.02 -6.27 17.17
C ASN A 134 31.34 -6.98 16.84
N ALA A 135 31.80 -7.88 17.71
CA ALA A 135 32.97 -8.73 17.45
C ALA A 135 32.78 -9.67 16.24
N ILE A 136 31.57 -10.19 16.03
CA ILE A 136 31.24 -11.08 14.90
C ILE A 136 31.19 -10.30 13.58
N ILE A 137 30.68 -9.06 13.64
CA ILE A 137 30.65 -8.15 12.48
C ILE A 137 32.08 -7.77 12.08
N GLN A 138 32.92 -7.39 13.04
CA GLN A 138 34.33 -7.07 12.79
C GLN A 138 35.10 -8.27 12.23
N ARG A 139 34.89 -9.47 12.77
CA ARG A 139 35.52 -10.69 12.24
C ARG A 139 35.10 -10.98 10.81
N ASN A 140 33.81 -10.88 10.47
CA ASN A 140 33.34 -11.06 9.09
C ASN A 140 33.91 -10.00 8.15
N TYR A 141 33.98 -8.74 8.59
CA TYR A 141 34.58 -7.67 7.79
C TYR A 141 36.05 -7.94 7.46
N LEU A 142 36.84 -8.35 8.46
CA LEU A 142 38.25 -8.70 8.26
C LEU A 142 38.41 -9.94 7.38
N GLN A 143 37.57 -10.95 7.56
CA GLN A 143 37.60 -12.18 6.77
C GLN A 143 37.28 -11.89 5.30
N ILE A 144 36.22 -11.14 5.00
CA ILE A 144 35.87 -10.76 3.61
C ILE A 144 37.02 -9.99 2.95
N ARG A 145 37.70 -9.10 3.69
CA ARG A 145 38.84 -8.36 3.14
C ARG A 145 40.02 -9.29 2.83
N GLN A 146 40.30 -10.25 3.70
CA GLN A 146 41.36 -11.23 3.47
C GLN A 146 41.02 -12.13 2.28
N ASP A 147 39.80 -12.67 2.22
CA ASP A 147 39.34 -13.53 1.14
C ASP A 147 39.43 -12.82 -0.22
N VAL A 148 39.08 -11.52 -0.28
CA VAL A 148 39.24 -10.72 -1.50
C VAL A 148 40.72 -10.52 -1.86
N GLN A 149 41.60 -10.29 -0.89
CA GLN A 149 43.04 -10.18 -1.15
C GLN A 149 43.63 -11.50 -1.66
N ASP A 150 43.27 -12.62 -1.03
CA ASP A 150 43.72 -13.95 -1.41
C ASP A 150 43.18 -14.33 -2.80
N LEU A 151 41.93 -13.97 -3.11
CA LEU A 151 41.36 -14.11 -4.44
C LEU A 151 42.16 -13.31 -5.47
N VAL A 152 42.46 -12.03 -5.20
CA VAL A 152 43.25 -11.19 -6.11
C VAL A 152 44.65 -11.77 -6.30
N GLN A 153 45.33 -12.20 -5.24
CA GLN A 153 46.65 -12.80 -5.32
C GLN A 153 46.64 -14.12 -6.10
N SER A 154 45.63 -14.98 -5.87
CA SER A 154 45.49 -16.25 -6.59
C SER A 154 45.28 -16.02 -8.10
N GLN A 155 44.45 -15.03 -8.47
CA GLN A 155 44.24 -14.66 -9.87
C GLN A 155 45.47 -14.02 -10.49
N MET A 156 46.19 -13.15 -9.77
CA MET A 156 47.46 -12.61 -10.23
C MET A 156 48.50 -13.71 -10.46
N ALA A 157 48.61 -14.69 -9.55
CA ALA A 157 49.53 -15.82 -9.68
C ALA A 157 49.21 -16.71 -10.89
N LEU A 158 47.91 -16.96 -11.16
CA LEU A 158 47.46 -17.67 -12.36
C LEU A 158 47.82 -16.89 -13.64
N MET A 159 47.54 -15.59 -13.68
CA MET A 159 47.88 -14.72 -14.83
C MET A 159 49.38 -14.60 -15.08
N LEU A 160 50.22 -14.71 -14.04
CA LEU A 160 51.67 -14.74 -14.14
C LEU A 160 52.23 -16.08 -14.66
N ASN A 161 51.52 -17.18 -14.44
CA ASN A 161 51.94 -18.53 -14.88
C ASN A 161 51.45 -18.89 -16.29
N ASP A 162 50.47 -18.16 -16.83
CA ASP A 162 50.00 -18.33 -18.22
C ASP A 162 50.76 -17.37 -19.18
N PRO A 163 51.51 -17.88 -20.18
CA PRO A 163 52.23 -17.07 -21.16
C PRO A 163 51.35 -16.08 -21.95
N GLY A 164 50.06 -16.37 -22.13
CA GLY A 164 49.13 -15.53 -22.88
C GLY A 164 48.59 -14.32 -22.11
N LEU A 165 48.59 -14.36 -20.77
CA LEU A 165 47.94 -13.36 -19.90
C LEU A 165 48.93 -12.42 -19.18
N LYS A 166 50.24 -12.71 -19.25
CA LYS A 166 51.32 -11.89 -18.63
C LYS A 166 51.29 -10.40 -18.97
N HIS A 167 50.83 -10.04 -20.17
CA HIS A 167 50.79 -8.65 -20.64
C HIS A 167 49.69 -7.80 -19.98
N LEU A 168 48.74 -8.41 -19.28
CA LEU A 168 47.64 -7.71 -18.57
C LEU A 168 48.01 -7.34 -17.12
N VAL A 169 49.10 -7.88 -16.57
CA VAL A 169 49.54 -7.60 -15.20
C VAL A 169 50.41 -6.34 -15.17
N ILE A 170 49.79 -5.19 -14.90
CA ILE A 170 50.51 -3.92 -14.71
C ILE A 170 51.09 -3.89 -13.29
N LYS A 171 52.39 -4.06 -13.15
CA LYS A 171 53.09 -3.84 -11.86
C LYS A 171 53.04 -2.35 -11.53
N LYS A 172 52.31 -2.00 -10.48
CA LYS A 172 52.34 -0.65 -9.91
C LYS A 172 53.70 -0.49 -9.21
N PHE A 173 54.59 0.31 -9.78
CA PHE A 173 55.80 0.76 -9.10
C PHE A 173 55.39 1.81 -8.06
N GLU A 174 55.52 1.50 -6.78
CA GLU A 174 55.45 2.49 -5.70
C GLU A 174 56.89 2.94 -5.39
N TYR A 175 57.10 4.27 -5.41
CA TYR A 175 58.34 4.96 -5.03
C TYR A 175 58.47 5.07 -3.51
#